data_AF-A0A7V9JY24-F1
#
_entry.id   AF-A0A7V9JY24-F1
#
_cell.length_a   1.000
_cell.length_b   1.000
_cell.length_c   1.000
_cell.angle_alpha   90.00
_cell.angle_beta   90.00
_cell.angle_gamma   90.00
#
_symmetry.space_group_name_H-M   'P 1'
#
loop_
_entity.id
_entity.type
_entity.pdbx_description
1 polymer ?
#
loop_
_entity_poly.entity_id
_entity_poly.type
_entity_poly.pdbx_seq_one_letter_code
_entity_poly.pdbx_strand_id
1 'polypeptide(L)'
;MHKPASSIVVDVVPVAAAIGAFGIIYGATASTVLSPAMTITSSLLLFSGAAQFTMVGLADTGATPTAIVLAVAVLGLRHLPLAAIVLPRVPVGRGRRALLALTLLDETAGLAVA
;
A
#
# COMPACT_ATOMS: atom_id res chain seq x y z
N MET A 1 -10.54 4.85 -24.27
CA MET A 1 -11.96 4.49 -24.10
C MET A 1 -12.35 4.87 -22.68
N HIS A 2 -13.40 5.66 -22.47
CA HIS A 2 -13.84 6.06 -21.13
C HIS A 2 -14.80 4.97 -20.61
N LYS A 3 -14.39 4.18 -19.62
CA LYS A 3 -15.27 3.16 -19.01
C LYS A 3 -16.39 3.86 -18.23
N PRO A 4 -17.65 3.35 -18.27
CA PRO A 4 -18.73 3.88 -17.46
C PRO A 4 -18.44 3.66 -15.97
N ALA A 5 -18.86 4.60 -15.11
CA ALA A 5 -18.58 4.56 -13.68
C ALA A 5 -19.06 3.27 -12.99
N SER A 6 -20.17 2.66 -13.47
CA SER A 6 -20.66 1.37 -12.96
C SER A 6 -19.68 0.22 -13.19
N SER A 7 -18.89 0.25 -14.28
CA SER A 7 -17.87 -0.76 -14.55
C SER A 7 -16.70 -0.66 -13.59
N ILE A 8 -16.31 0.58 -13.22
CA ILE A 8 -15.21 0.81 -12.28
C ILE A 8 -15.57 0.29 -10.88
N VAL A 9 -16.81 0.50 -10.44
CA VAL A 9 -17.27 -0.01 -9.13
C VAL A 9 -17.20 -1.53 -9.08
N VAL A 10 -17.65 -2.20 -10.14
CA VAL A 10 -17.58 -3.68 -10.23
C VAL A 10 -16.14 -4.17 -10.20
N ASP A 11 -15.22 -3.49 -10.89
CA ASP A 11 -13.79 -3.86 -10.92
C ASP A 11 -13.11 -3.67 -9.55
N VAL A 12 -13.56 -2.71 -8.73
CA VAL A 12 -12.95 -2.37 -7.42
C VAL A 12 -13.47 -3.25 -6.28
N VAL A 13 -14.70 -3.75 -6.34
CA VAL A 13 -15.31 -4.51 -5.22
C VAL A 13 -14.47 -5.72 -4.78
N PRO A 14 -14.01 -6.62 -5.67
CA PRO A 14 -13.18 -7.76 -5.28
C PRO A 14 -11.86 -7.34 -4.66
N VAL A 15 -11.26 -6.27 -5.19
CA VAL A 15 -9.99 -5.71 -4.69
C VAL A 15 -10.17 -5.15 -3.28
N ALA A 16 -11.23 -4.38 -3.04
CA ALA A 16 -11.54 -3.83 -1.72
C ALA A 16 -11.83 -4.94 -0.69
N ALA A 17 -12.53 -5.99 -1.09
CA ALA A 17 -12.79 -7.15 -0.23
C ALA A 17 -11.49 -7.86 0.18
N ALA A 18 -10.56 -8.06 -0.76
CA ALA A 18 -9.25 -8.64 -0.48
C ALA A 18 -8.44 -7.76 0.49
N ILE A 19 -8.40 -6.44 0.26
CA ILE A 19 -7.73 -5.48 1.16
C ILE A 19 -8.32 -5.55 2.57
N GLY A 20 -9.65 -5.62 2.70
CA GLY A 20 -10.33 -5.76 4.00
C GLY A 20 -9.92 -7.05 4.74
N ALA A 21 -9.87 -8.18 4.03
CA ALA A 21 -9.42 -9.45 4.59
C ALA A 21 -7.94 -9.37 5.05
N PHE A 22 -7.07 -8.80 4.23
CA PHE A 22 -5.66 -8.57 4.61
C PHE A 22 -5.53 -7.63 5.80
N GLY A 23 -6.38 -6.62 5.93
CA GLY A 23 -6.41 -5.71 7.09
C GLY A 23 -6.73 -6.44 8.39
N ILE A 24 -7.67 -7.39 8.37
CA ILE A 24 -7.99 -8.23 9.55
C ILE A 24 -6.78 -9.10 9.91
N ILE A 25 -6.17 -9.76 8.93
CA ILE A 25 -4.97 -10.59 9.13
C ILE A 25 -3.83 -9.75 9.69
N TYR A 26 -3.60 -8.56 9.13
CA TYR A 26 -2.60 -7.63 9.61
C TYR A 26 -2.86 -7.26 11.07
N GLY A 27 -4.08 -6.82 11.42
CA GLY A 27 -4.41 -6.46 12.80
C GLY A 27 -4.19 -7.62 13.79
N ALA A 28 -4.57 -8.84 13.41
CA ALA A 28 -4.34 -10.03 14.22
C ALA A 28 -2.83 -10.29 14.44
N THR A 29 -2.03 -10.26 13.36
CA THR A 29 -0.57 -10.49 13.44
C THR A 29 0.18 -9.35 14.15
N ALA A 30 -0.23 -8.11 13.97
CA ALA A 30 0.40 -6.95 14.60
C ALA A 30 0.14 -6.91 16.11
N SER A 31 -0.99 -7.44 16.57
CA SER A 31 -1.38 -7.40 17.99
C SER A 31 -0.41 -8.12 18.93
N THR A 32 0.43 -9.02 18.42
CA THR A 32 1.42 -9.75 19.21
C THR A 32 2.73 -8.99 19.41
N VAL A 33 2.99 -7.96 18.60
CA VAL A 33 4.29 -7.27 18.52
C VAL A 33 4.21 -5.75 18.55
N LEU A 34 3.07 -5.16 18.19
CA LEU A 34 2.85 -3.72 18.14
C LEU A 34 1.71 -3.32 19.08
N SER A 35 1.79 -2.09 19.60
CA SER A 35 0.65 -1.50 20.30
C SER A 35 -0.51 -1.21 19.32
N PRO A 36 -1.75 -1.10 19.82
CA PRO A 36 -2.89 -0.70 18.99
C PRO A 36 -2.66 0.64 18.27
N ALA A 37 -2.07 1.62 18.96
CA ALA A 37 -1.75 2.91 18.38
C ALA A 37 -0.73 2.82 17.24
N MET A 38 0.31 1.99 17.39
CA MET A 38 1.29 1.75 16.33
C MET A 38 0.68 1.02 15.13
N THR A 39 -0.19 0.04 15.38
CA THR A 39 -0.91 -0.72 14.34
C THR A 39 -1.83 0.17 13.50
N ILE A 40 -2.52 1.12 14.15
CA ILE A 40 -3.35 2.11 13.45
C ILE A 40 -2.45 3.09 12.67
N THR A 41 -1.40 3.59 13.32
CA THR A 41 -0.49 4.57 12.70
C THR A 41 0.20 3.98 11.47
N SER A 42 0.69 2.75 11.54
CA SER A 42 1.27 2.07 10.38
C SER A 42 0.24 1.87 9.27
N SER A 43 -1.03 1.62 9.57
CA SER A 43 -2.09 1.50 8.57
C SER A 43 -2.42 2.81 7.86
N LEU A 44 -2.29 3.93 8.56
CA LEU A 44 -2.49 5.26 7.97
C LEU A 44 -1.30 5.71 7.11
N LEU A 45 -0.08 5.32 7.50
CA LEU A 45 1.16 5.77 6.85
C LEU A 45 1.66 4.83 5.76
N LEU A 46 1.57 3.51 5.98
CA LEU A 46 2.02 2.47 5.08
C LEU A 46 0.81 1.82 4.44
N PHE A 47 0.33 2.43 3.36
CA PHE A 47 -0.80 1.92 2.59
C PHE A 47 -0.45 0.68 1.76
N SER A 48 0.42 -0.21 2.26
CA SER A 48 0.94 -1.39 1.56
C SER A 48 0.97 -2.59 2.50
N GLY A 49 0.15 -3.59 2.22
CA GLY A 49 0.07 -4.82 3.03
C GLY A 49 1.42 -5.53 3.12
N ALA A 50 2.19 -5.60 2.02
CA ALA A 50 3.51 -6.21 2.04
C ALA A 50 4.48 -5.48 3.00
N ALA A 51 4.49 -4.14 2.97
CA ALA A 51 5.31 -3.35 3.89
C ALA A 51 4.91 -3.58 5.36
N GLN A 52 3.61 -3.64 5.63
CA GLN A 52 3.07 -3.88 6.96
C GLN A 52 3.42 -5.27 7.51
N PHE A 53 3.29 -6.32 6.69
CA PHE A 53 3.68 -7.68 7.09
C PHE A 53 5.20 -7.84 7.22
N THR A 54 6.00 -7.22 6.36
CA THR A 54 7.47 -7.19 6.53
C THR A 54 7.87 -6.49 7.82
N MET A 55 7.23 -5.36 8.15
CA MET A 55 7.48 -4.62 9.39
C MET A 55 7.15 -5.48 10.62
N VAL A 56 5.97 -6.10 10.65
CA VAL A 56 5.55 -6.97 11.76
C VAL A 56 6.45 -8.20 11.88
N GLY A 57 6.77 -8.87 10.78
CA GLY A 57 7.64 -10.04 10.78
C GLY A 57 9.05 -9.74 11.30
N LEU A 58 9.63 -8.60 10.91
CA LEU A 58 10.93 -8.18 11.42
C LEU A 58 10.87 -7.74 12.89
N ALA A 59 9.80 -7.04 13.28
CA ALA A 59 9.60 -6.66 14.67
C ALA A 59 9.50 -7.89 15.59
N ASP A 60 8.82 -8.95 15.15
CA ASP A 60 8.69 -10.22 15.87
C ASP A 60 10.05 -10.89 16.12
N THR A 61 10.99 -10.77 15.18
CA THR A 61 12.37 -11.27 15.35
C THR A 61 13.26 -10.40 16.24
N GLY A 62 12.76 -9.27 16.75
CA GLY A 62 13.54 -8.31 17.52
C GLY A 62 14.52 -7.47 16.67
N ALA A 63 14.24 -7.30 15.37
CA ALA A 63 15.07 -6.47 14.50
C ALA A 63 15.09 -5.01 14.96
N THR A 64 16.20 -4.32 14.69
CA THR A 64 16.30 -2.90 15.04
C THR A 64 15.35 -2.05 14.19
N PRO A 65 14.84 -0.91 14.72
CA PRO A 65 13.98 -0.02 13.95
C PRO A 65 14.59 0.42 12.62
N THR A 66 15.91 0.66 12.58
CA THR A 66 16.64 1.01 11.37
C THR A 66 16.60 -0.10 10.32
N ALA A 67 16.80 -1.35 10.74
CA ALA A 67 16.72 -2.50 9.83
C ALA A 67 15.31 -2.65 9.23
N ILE A 68 14.28 -2.46 10.06
CA ILE A 68 12.87 -2.48 9.63
C ILE A 68 12.61 -1.41 8.58
N VAL A 69 12.99 -0.15 8.86
CA VAL A 69 12.80 0.97 7.93
C VAL A 69 13.53 0.73 6.61
N LEU A 70 14.78 0.25 6.65
CA LEU A 70 15.54 -0.06 5.45
C LEU A 70 14.89 -1.18 4.63
N ALA A 71 14.46 -2.27 5.27
CA ALA A 71 13.79 -3.37 4.60
C ALA A 71 12.48 -2.92 3.92
N VAL A 72 11.66 -2.15 4.64
CA VAL A 72 10.41 -1.58 4.11
C VAL A 72 10.69 -0.60 2.97
N ALA A 73 11.73 0.25 3.09
CA ALA A 73 12.12 1.18 2.03
C ALA A 73 12.61 0.47 0.76
N VAL A 74 13.46 -0.55 0.91
CA VAL A 74 13.94 -1.38 -0.21
C VAL A 74 12.77 -2.12 -0.86
N LEU A 75 11.87 -2.70 -0.09
CA LEU A 75 10.65 -3.30 -0.61
C LEU A 75 9.79 -2.27 -1.36
N GLY A 76 9.73 -1.03 -0.84
CA GLY A 76 9.04 0.10 -1.45
C GLY A 76 9.55 0.48 -2.85
N LEU A 77 10.79 0.13 -3.21
CA LEU A 77 11.34 0.38 -4.55
C LEU A 77 10.55 -0.33 -5.66
N ARG A 78 9.79 -1.38 -5.33
CA ARG A 78 8.88 -2.07 -6.27
C ARG A 78 7.81 -1.15 -6.87
N HIS A 79 7.53 -0.01 -6.24
CA HIS A 79 6.57 0.96 -6.78
C HIS A 79 7.19 1.86 -7.86
N LEU A 80 8.53 1.89 -8.02
CA LEU A 80 9.17 2.74 -9.04
C LEU A 80 8.80 2.34 -10.48
N PRO A 81 8.79 1.04 -10.87
CA PRO A 81 8.30 0.63 -12.19
C PRO A 81 6.82 0.98 -12.41
N LEU A 82 5.97 0.79 -11.38
CA LEU A 82 4.56 1.16 -11.44
C LEU A 82 4.39 2.65 -11.67
N ALA A 83 5.15 3.47 -10.94
CA ALA A 83 5.16 4.91 -11.09
C ALA A 83 5.53 5.29 -12.53
N ALA A 84 6.56 4.67 -13.11
CA ALA A 84 6.98 4.95 -14.49
C ALA A 84 5.87 4.68 -15.51
N ILE A 85 5.04 3.66 -15.29
CA ILE A 85 3.90 3.32 -16.17
C ILE A 85 2.73 4.29 -15.98
N VAL A 86 2.45 4.70 -14.75
CA VAL A 86 1.28 5.52 -14.40
C VAL A 86 1.53 7.02 -14.63
N LEU A 87 2.75 7.52 -14.40
CA LEU A 87 3.07 8.96 -14.43
C LEU A 87 2.69 9.67 -15.75
N PRO A 88 2.87 9.06 -16.94
CA PRO A 88 2.44 9.66 -18.21
C PRO A 88 0.92 9.85 -18.34
N ARG A 89 0.13 9.07 -17.59
CA ARG A 89 -1.34 9.07 -17.60
C ARG A 89 -1.94 10.04 -16.58
N VAL A 90 -1.13 10.67 -15.71
CA VAL A 90 -1.58 11.57 -14.64
C VAL A 90 -1.07 13.00 -14.87
N PRO A 91 -1.81 13.83 -15.63
CA PRO A 91 -1.42 15.20 -15.96
C PRO A 91 -1.76 16.17 -14.81
N VAL A 92 -1.21 15.94 -13.62
CA VAL A 92 -1.37 16.83 -12.45
C VAL A 92 -0.04 17.46 -12.03
N GLY A 93 -0.11 18.60 -11.33
CA GLY A 93 1.07 19.30 -10.83
C GLY A 93 1.89 18.50 -9.80
N ARG A 94 3.16 18.89 -9.58
CA ARG A 94 4.13 18.16 -8.74
C ARG A 94 3.64 17.87 -7.31
N GLY A 95 2.99 18.83 -6.66
CA GLY A 95 2.46 18.64 -5.31
C GLY A 95 1.34 17.58 -5.25
N ARG A 96 0.42 17.62 -6.22
CA ARG A 96 -0.66 16.62 -6.32
C ARG A 96 -0.10 15.24 -6.71
N ARG A 97 0.96 15.19 -7.52
CA ARG A 97 1.68 13.94 -7.83
C ARG A 97 2.28 13.31 -6.57
N ALA A 98 2.90 14.10 -5.70
CA ALA A 98 3.44 13.59 -4.44
C ALA A 98 2.35 13.01 -3.53
N LEU A 99 1.18 13.66 -3.46
CA LEU A 99 0.03 13.14 -2.71
C LEU A 99 -0.48 11.82 -3.31
N LEU A 100 -0.61 11.73 -4.64
CA LEU A 100 -1.06 10.52 -5.32
C LEU A 100 -0.04 9.37 -5.22
N ALA A 101 1.24 9.67 -4.97
CA ALA A 101 2.25 8.65 -4.75
C ALA A 101 1.98 7.82 -3.48
N LEU A 102 1.31 8.39 -2.47
CA LEU A 102 0.86 7.64 -1.27
C LEU A 102 -0.16 6.56 -1.60
N THR A 103 -0.91 6.74 -2.70
CA THR A 103 -1.95 5.81 -3.14
C THR A 103 -1.49 4.93 -4.29
N LEU A 104 -0.19 4.94 -4.62
CA LEU A 104 0.37 4.13 -5.70
C LEU A 104 0.64 2.71 -5.20
N LEU A 105 -0.25 1.80 -5.57
CA LEU A 105 -0.25 0.38 -5.20
C LEU A 105 -0.36 -0.47 -6.45
N ASP A 106 -0.12 -1.77 -6.32
CA ASP A 106 -0.28 -2.72 -7.42
C ASP A 106 -1.72 -2.68 -7.96
N GLU A 107 -2.69 -2.57 -7.06
CA GLU A 107 -4.12 -2.49 -7.33
C GLU A 107 -4.51 -1.20 -8.06
N THR A 108 -4.04 -0.05 -7.58
CA THR A 108 -4.39 1.26 -8.17
C THR A 108 -3.65 1.48 -9.48
N ALA A 109 -2.44 0.94 -9.63
CA ALA A 109 -1.71 0.93 -10.89
C ALA A 109 -2.39 0.01 -11.92
N GLY A 110 -2.82 -1.19 -11.52
CA GLY A 110 -3.58 -2.10 -12.38
C GLY A 110 -4.87 -1.46 -12.91
N LEU A 111 -5.64 -0.84 -12.03
CA LEU A 111 -6.87 -0.12 -12.39
C LEU A 111 -6.60 1.11 -13.28
N ALA A 112 -5.47 1.79 -13.11
CA ALA A 112 -5.11 2.96 -13.93
C ALA A 112 -4.68 2.60 -15.37
N VAL A 113 -4.30 1.34 -15.61
CA VAL A 113 -3.87 0.85 -16.93
C VAL A 113 -4.97 0.05 -17.64
N ALA A 114 -5.96 -0.45 -16.90
CA ALA A 114 -7.13 -1.20 -17.40
C ALA A 114 -8.21 -0.34 -18.06
#